data_AF-A0A943FW17-F1
#
_entry.id   AF-A0A943FW17-F1
#
_cell.length_a   1.000
_cell.length_b   1.000
_cell.length_c   1.000
_cell.angle_alpha   90.00
_cell.angle_beta   90.00
_cell.angle_gamma   90.00
#
_symmetry.space_group_name_H-M   'P 1'
#
loop_
_entity.id
_entity.type
_entity.pdbx_description
1 polymer ?
#
loop_
_entity_poly.entity_id
_entity_poly.type
_entity_poly.pdbx_seq_one_letter_code
_entity_poly.pdbx_strand_id
1 'polypeptide(L)'
;MQNADPSKEVVALGQTYFAIQTRKQEITEQEYDSLSDEEKRFYQRKLTKQGNYTLQKVVSTAGVKNMAEFHNAGYKGLYNGETADDIFKRKKLRYREDILDNMNEDELVANLFRINQTKQKLLKDNVQGEKEAKDVHYEVGKKS
;
A
#
# COMPACT_ATOMS: atom_id res chain seq x y z
N MET A 1 -2.89 29.87 -12.06
CA MET A 1 -2.71 28.45 -12.44
C MET A 1 -2.37 27.70 -11.16
N GLN A 2 -3.26 26.82 -10.72
CA GLN A 2 -3.22 26.17 -9.41
C GLN A 2 -2.36 24.90 -9.56
N ASN A 3 -1.12 24.92 -9.08
CA ASN A 3 -0.27 23.74 -9.01
C ASN A 3 -0.82 22.85 -7.89
N ALA A 4 -1.72 21.91 -8.24
CA ALA A 4 -2.11 20.83 -7.34
C ALA A 4 -0.91 19.91 -7.21
N ASP A 5 -0.29 19.91 -6.04
CA ASP A 5 0.79 18.99 -5.71
C ASP A 5 0.22 17.56 -5.74
N PRO A 6 0.72 16.66 -6.60
CA PRO A 6 0.23 15.28 -6.70
C PRO A 6 0.22 14.55 -5.35
N SER A 7 1.14 14.91 -4.44
CA SER A 7 1.18 14.36 -3.08
C SER A 7 -0.08 14.69 -2.27
N LYS A 8 -0.70 15.86 -2.48
CA LYS A 8 -1.91 16.28 -1.74
C LYS A 8 -3.16 15.52 -2.19
N GLU A 9 -3.28 15.22 -3.47
CA GLU A 9 -4.42 14.46 -4.01
C GLU A 9 -4.35 13.00 -3.56
N VAL A 10 -3.15 12.41 -3.60
CA VAL A 10 -2.86 11.08 -3.06
C VAL A 10 -3.19 10.99 -1.57
N VAL A 11 -2.73 11.97 -0.78
CA VAL A 11 -2.98 12.00 0.67
C VAL A 11 -4.49 12.11 0.94
N ALA A 12 -5.22 12.97 0.22
CA ALA A 12 -6.66 13.11 0.38
C ALA A 12 -7.45 11.84 0.00
N LEU A 13 -7.04 11.16 -1.09
CA LEU A 13 -7.62 9.87 -1.48
C LEU A 13 -7.30 8.77 -0.46
N GLY A 14 -6.08 8.78 0.08
CA GLY A 14 -5.63 7.91 1.16
C GLY A 14 -6.47 8.09 2.42
N GLN A 15 -6.69 9.33 2.86
CA GLN A 15 -7.52 9.67 4.02
C GLN A 15 -8.97 9.20 3.85
N THR A 16 -9.59 9.47 2.70
CA THR A 16 -10.98 9.01 2.41
C THR A 16 -11.07 7.49 2.44
N TYR A 17 -10.11 6.82 1.80
CA TYR A 17 -10.04 5.37 1.79
C TYR A 17 -9.85 4.78 3.19
N PHE A 18 -9.00 5.45 3.97
CA PHE A 18 -8.70 5.08 5.33
C PHE A 18 -9.93 5.23 6.23
N ALA A 19 -10.67 6.34 6.15
CA ALA A 19 -11.94 6.50 6.87
C ALA A 19 -12.92 5.34 6.57
N ILE A 20 -13.01 4.89 5.32
CA ILE A 20 -13.85 3.73 4.93
C ILE A 20 -13.33 2.43 5.54
N GLN A 21 -12.02 2.18 5.53
CA GLN A 21 -11.46 0.96 6.14
C GLN A 21 -11.59 0.94 7.64
N THR A 22 -11.40 2.09 8.26
CA THR A 22 -11.48 2.34 9.71
C THR A 22 -12.90 2.04 10.19
N ARG A 23 -13.90 2.57 9.48
CA ARG A 23 -15.32 2.24 9.71
C ARG A 23 -15.63 0.75 9.55
N LYS A 24 -14.97 0.05 8.62
CA LYS A 24 -15.10 -1.41 8.46
C LYS A 24 -14.45 -2.21 9.59
N GLN A 25 -13.51 -1.61 10.32
CA GLN A 25 -12.82 -2.18 11.48
C GLN A 25 -13.33 -1.62 12.81
N GLU A 26 -14.55 -1.08 12.83
CA GLU A 26 -15.31 -0.68 14.03
C GLU A 26 -14.88 0.63 14.71
N ILE A 27 -13.78 1.26 14.28
CA ILE A 27 -13.40 2.59 14.79
C ILE A 27 -13.91 3.69 13.84
N THR A 28 -14.42 4.77 14.41
CA THR A 28 -14.89 5.94 13.64
C THR A 28 -13.72 6.84 13.24
N GLU A 29 -13.92 7.71 12.26
CA GLU A 29 -12.90 8.71 11.87
C GLU A 29 -12.55 9.64 13.04
N GLN A 30 -13.53 10.04 13.85
CA GLN A 30 -13.31 10.89 15.03
C GLN A 30 -12.48 10.19 16.11
N GLU A 31 -12.75 8.92 16.38
CA GLU A 31 -11.94 8.12 17.30
C GLU A 31 -10.52 7.93 16.77
N TYR A 32 -10.38 7.72 15.47
CA TYR A 32 -9.07 7.63 14.83
C TYR A 32 -8.28 8.93 14.93
N ASP A 33 -8.93 10.07 14.67
CA ASP A 33 -8.29 11.38 14.74
C ASP A 33 -7.81 11.71 16.16
N SER A 34 -8.50 11.17 17.18
CA SER A 34 -8.14 11.31 18.59
C SER A 34 -6.94 10.47 19.03
N LEU A 35 -6.47 9.52 18.20
CA LEU A 35 -5.29 8.71 18.48
C LEU A 35 -4.01 9.55 18.40
N SER A 36 -3.01 9.18 19.19
CA SER A 36 -1.65 9.66 19.03
C SER A 36 -1.02 9.19 17.71
N ASP A 37 0.00 9.88 17.21
CA ASP A 37 0.71 9.51 15.98
C ASP A 37 1.26 8.08 16.01
N GLU A 38 1.68 7.60 17.19
CA GLU A 38 2.14 6.23 17.37
C GLU A 38 1.02 5.20 17.27
N GLU A 39 -0.15 5.49 17.86
CA GLU A 39 -1.33 4.63 17.74
C GLU A 39 -1.84 4.61 16.30
N LYS A 40 -1.86 5.76 15.61
CA LYS A 40 -2.19 5.88 14.19
C LYS A 40 -1.25 5.02 13.34
N ARG A 41 0.06 5.13 13.56
CA ARG A 41 1.10 4.32 12.89
C ARG A 41 0.90 2.83 13.15
N PHE A 42 0.68 2.43 14.41
CA PHE A 42 0.46 1.03 14.77
C PHE A 42 -0.77 0.45 14.05
N TYR A 43 -1.85 1.22 14.04
CA TYR A 43 -3.11 0.83 13.42
C TYR A 43 -2.98 0.71 11.90
N GLN A 44 -2.44 1.73 11.22
CA GLN A 44 -2.19 1.71 9.77
C GLN A 44 -1.29 0.56 9.35
N ARG A 45 -0.27 0.26 10.16
CA ARG A 45 0.63 -0.87 9.93
C ARG A 45 -0.11 -2.21 10.01
N LYS A 46 -0.99 -2.38 10.99
CA LYS A 46 -1.86 -3.57 11.09
C LYS A 46 -2.75 -3.72 9.85
N LEU A 47 -3.37 -2.62 9.41
CA LEU A 47 -4.18 -2.61 8.19
C LEU A 47 -3.37 -2.96 6.95
N THR A 48 -2.18 -2.40 6.81
CA THR A 48 -1.30 -2.63 5.65
C THR A 48 -0.87 -4.09 5.58
N LYS A 49 -0.49 -4.68 6.72
CA LYS A 49 -0.15 -6.12 6.80
C LYS A 49 -1.35 -7.02 6.45
N GLN A 50 -2.54 -6.70 6.95
CA GLN A 50 -3.77 -7.42 6.58
C GLN A 50 -4.12 -7.25 5.09
N GLY A 51 -3.98 -6.04 4.56
CA GLY A 51 -4.15 -5.75 3.14
C GLY A 51 -3.24 -6.61 2.28
N ASN A 52 -1.93 -6.64 2.60
CA ASN A 52 -0.95 -7.48 1.91
C ASN A 52 -1.32 -8.96 1.95
N TYR A 53 -1.74 -9.48 3.11
CA TYR A 53 -2.18 -10.86 3.24
C TYR A 53 -3.36 -11.20 2.31
N THR A 54 -4.37 -10.31 2.25
CA THR A 54 -5.51 -10.52 1.35
C THR A 54 -5.13 -10.39 -0.12
N LEU A 55 -4.28 -9.43 -0.48
CA LEU A 55 -3.77 -9.27 -1.84
C LEU A 55 -2.99 -10.50 -2.28
N GLN A 56 -2.15 -11.06 -1.40
CA GLN A 56 -1.37 -12.26 -1.67
C GLN A 56 -2.26 -13.45 -2.07
N LYS A 57 -3.39 -13.64 -1.39
CA LYS A 57 -4.36 -14.67 -1.78
C LYS A 57 -4.92 -14.44 -3.17
N VAL A 58 -5.33 -13.22 -3.48
CA VAL A 58 -5.89 -12.86 -4.79
C VAL A 58 -4.88 -13.10 -5.90
N VAL A 59 -3.62 -12.69 -5.72
CA VAL A 59 -2.60 -12.82 -6.77
C VAL A 59 -2.12 -14.25 -6.93
N SER A 60 -2.09 -15.05 -5.85
CA SER A 60 -1.87 -16.49 -5.93
C SER A 60 -2.94 -17.16 -6.78
N THR A 61 -4.23 -16.83 -6.56
CA THR A 61 -5.34 -17.33 -7.37
C THR A 61 -5.24 -16.86 -8.83
N ALA A 62 -4.74 -15.65 -9.06
CA ALA A 62 -4.48 -15.12 -10.41
C ALA A 62 -3.28 -15.78 -11.12
N GLY A 63 -2.57 -16.71 -10.48
CA GLY A 63 -1.47 -17.46 -11.07
C GLY A 63 -0.09 -16.81 -10.92
N VAL A 64 0.07 -15.80 -10.05
CA VAL A 64 1.38 -15.23 -9.70
C VAL A 64 2.18 -16.25 -8.90
N LYS A 65 3.40 -16.56 -9.36
CA LYS A 65 4.32 -17.47 -8.65
C LYS A 65 5.45 -16.70 -7.98
N ASN A 66 6.01 -15.70 -8.66
CA ASN A 66 7.08 -14.88 -8.13
C ASN A 66 6.55 -13.70 -7.30
N MET A 67 6.27 -13.96 -6.02
CA MET A 67 5.76 -12.93 -5.10
C MET A 67 6.75 -11.79 -4.88
N ALA A 68 8.05 -12.06 -4.88
CA ALA A 68 9.08 -11.03 -4.68
C ALA A 68 9.04 -9.98 -5.79
N GLU A 69 8.96 -10.42 -7.05
CA GLU A 69 8.79 -9.51 -8.19
C GLU A 69 7.45 -8.78 -8.17
N PHE A 70 6.37 -9.45 -7.75
CA PHE A 70 5.06 -8.82 -7.63
C PHE A 70 5.04 -7.69 -6.58
N HIS A 71 5.65 -7.90 -5.42
CA HIS A 71 5.77 -6.85 -4.41
C HIS A 71 6.68 -5.72 -4.90
N ASN A 72 7.80 -6.07 -5.55
CA ASN A 72 8.69 -5.07 -6.13
C ASN A 72 8.02 -4.25 -7.25
N ALA A 73 7.11 -4.81 -8.05
CA ALA A 73 6.35 -4.04 -9.03
C ALA A 73 5.53 -2.93 -8.36
N GLY A 74 4.84 -3.25 -7.27
CA GLY A 74 4.10 -2.26 -6.48
C GLY A 74 5.00 -1.19 -5.85
N TYR A 75 6.15 -1.60 -5.28
CA TYR A 75 7.12 -0.64 -4.73
C TYR A 75 7.69 0.27 -5.80
N LYS A 76 8.08 -0.27 -6.97
CA LYS A 76 8.59 0.51 -8.09
C LYS A 76 7.58 1.55 -8.57
N GLY A 77 6.31 1.19 -8.61
CA GLY A 77 5.24 2.14 -8.96
C GLY A 77 5.19 3.30 -7.96
N LEU A 78 5.12 2.99 -6.66
CA LEU A 78 4.92 3.99 -5.60
C LEU A 78 6.17 4.83 -5.29
N TYR A 79 7.35 4.25 -5.42
CA TYR A 79 8.61 4.84 -4.95
C TYR A 79 9.56 5.13 -6.12
N ASN A 80 9.04 5.64 -7.24
CA ASN A 80 9.84 6.11 -8.37
C ASN A 80 10.89 5.10 -8.88
N GLY A 81 10.54 3.81 -8.91
CA GLY A 81 11.39 2.74 -9.39
C GLY A 81 12.19 2.01 -8.32
N GLU A 82 12.07 2.36 -7.03
CA GLU A 82 12.73 1.63 -5.94
C GLU A 82 12.12 0.24 -5.71
N THR A 83 12.98 -0.74 -5.44
CA THR A 83 12.61 -2.06 -4.93
C THR A 83 12.55 -2.07 -3.40
N ALA A 84 12.07 -3.18 -2.82
CA ALA A 84 12.14 -3.37 -1.37
C ALA A 84 13.58 -3.25 -0.82
N ASP A 85 14.59 -3.74 -1.56
CA ASP A 85 15.99 -3.65 -1.16
C ASP A 85 16.51 -2.20 -1.20
N ASP A 86 16.12 -1.43 -2.21
CA ASP A 86 16.47 -0.01 -2.31
C ASP A 86 15.87 0.79 -1.14
N ILE A 87 14.60 0.54 -0.82
CA ILE A 87 13.91 1.17 0.31
C ILE A 87 14.60 0.80 1.63
N PHE A 88 14.93 -0.48 1.81
CA PHE A 88 15.62 -0.99 2.99
C PHE A 88 16.98 -0.29 3.19
N LYS A 89 17.76 -0.14 2.10
CA LYS A 89 19.05 0.57 2.10
C LYS A 89 18.90 2.06 2.37
N ARG A 90 17.97 2.74 1.70
CA ARG A 90 17.70 4.18 1.87
C ARG A 90 17.30 4.51 3.30
N LYS A 91 16.48 3.65 3.92
CA LYS A 91 16.08 3.76 5.33
C LYS A 91 17.15 3.27 6.33
N LYS A 92 18.27 2.72 5.85
CA LYS A 92 19.39 2.22 6.67
C LYS A 92 18.95 1.15 7.70
N LEU A 93 18.03 0.28 7.29
CA LEU A 93 17.51 -0.77 8.15
C LEU A 93 18.56 -1.84 8.45
N ARG A 94 18.50 -2.38 9.66
CA ARG A 94 19.34 -3.51 10.10
C ARG A 94 18.72 -4.82 9.65
N TYR A 95 19.55 -5.85 9.54
CA TYR A 95 19.10 -7.20 9.18
C TYR A 95 17.89 -7.64 10.03
N ARG A 96 16.83 -8.10 9.35
CA ARG A 96 15.51 -8.52 9.90
C ARG A 96 14.57 -7.39 10.34
N GLU A 97 14.95 -6.12 10.24
CA GLU A 97 13.97 -5.04 10.40
C GLU A 97 12.99 -5.04 9.22
N ASP A 98 11.70 -4.95 9.53
CA ASP A 98 10.64 -4.93 8.53
C ASP A 98 10.47 -3.50 7.98
N ILE A 99 10.27 -3.38 6.67
CA ILE A 99 10.17 -2.07 6.02
C ILE A 99 8.91 -1.33 6.53
N LEU A 100 7.77 -2.02 6.67
CA LEU A 100 6.52 -1.39 7.11
C LEU A 100 6.59 -0.98 8.59
N ASP A 101 7.37 -1.70 9.41
CA ASP A 101 7.61 -1.31 10.81
C ASP A 101 8.41 0.00 10.93
N ASN A 102 9.11 0.42 9.87
CA ASN A 102 9.95 1.62 9.81
C ASN A 102 9.44 2.67 8.80
N MET A 103 8.16 2.59 8.45
CA MET A 103 7.46 3.60 7.64
C MET A 103 6.78 4.63 8.53
N ASN A 104 6.78 5.88 8.06
CA ASN A 104 5.94 6.93 8.67
C ASN A 104 4.47 6.76 8.26
N GLU A 105 3.62 7.65 8.77
CA GLU A 105 2.17 7.61 8.52
C GLU A 105 1.83 7.67 7.03
N ASP A 106 2.35 8.67 6.31
CA ASP A 106 2.09 8.88 4.88
C ASP A 106 2.53 7.67 4.04
N GLU A 107 3.69 7.09 4.33
CA GLU A 107 4.18 5.88 3.67
C GLU A 107 3.25 4.70 3.91
N LEU A 108 2.75 4.51 5.14
CA LEU A 108 1.82 3.42 5.46
C LEU A 108 0.47 3.61 4.75
N VAL A 109 -0.07 4.83 4.75
CA VAL A 109 -1.32 5.16 4.03
C VAL A 109 -1.17 4.88 2.53
N ALA A 110 -0.09 5.36 1.91
CA ALA A 110 0.16 5.16 0.49
C ALA A 110 0.31 3.67 0.13
N ASN A 111 1.02 2.89 0.94
CA ASN A 111 1.13 1.44 0.72
C ASN A 111 -0.23 0.75 0.87
N LEU A 112 -0.99 1.05 1.93
CA LEU A 112 -2.32 0.48 2.15
C LEU A 112 -3.25 0.78 0.97
N PHE A 113 -3.20 2.01 0.47
CA PHE A 113 -4.00 2.45 -0.67
C PHE A 113 -3.64 1.66 -1.93
N ARG A 114 -2.35 1.64 -2.32
CA ARG A 114 -1.86 0.87 -3.47
C ARG A 114 -2.27 -0.60 -3.40
N ILE A 115 -2.05 -1.23 -2.24
CA ILE A 115 -2.34 -2.66 -2.02
C ILE A 115 -3.83 -2.94 -2.28
N ASN A 116 -4.69 -2.11 -1.72
CA ASN A 116 -6.12 -2.32 -1.85
C ASN A 116 -6.66 -1.99 -3.24
N GLN A 117 -6.18 -0.91 -3.87
CA GLN A 117 -6.55 -0.59 -5.24
C GLN A 117 -6.09 -1.69 -6.20
N THR A 118 -4.89 -2.22 -6.02
CA THR A 118 -4.37 -3.37 -6.78
C THR A 118 -5.31 -4.55 -6.61
N LYS A 119 -5.64 -4.93 -5.37
CA LYS A 119 -6.58 -6.03 -5.07
C LYS A 119 -7.93 -5.83 -5.76
N GLN A 120 -8.52 -4.64 -5.63
CA GLN A 120 -9.81 -4.32 -6.24
C GLN A 120 -9.75 -4.39 -7.77
N LYS A 121 -8.70 -3.87 -8.37
CA LYS A 121 -8.51 -3.87 -9.82
C LYS A 121 -8.33 -5.28 -10.37
N LEU A 122 -7.52 -6.11 -9.71
CA LEU A 122 -7.34 -7.51 -10.09
C LEU A 122 -8.66 -8.29 -10.08
N LEU A 123 -9.47 -8.10 -9.04
CA LEU A 123 -10.77 -8.76 -8.91
C LEU A 123 -11.80 -8.24 -9.92
N LYS A 124 -11.91 -6.92 -10.07
CA LYS A 124 -12.88 -6.28 -10.96
C LYS A 124 -12.63 -6.62 -12.42
N ASP A 125 -11.37 -6.59 -12.83
CA ASP A 125 -10.97 -6.79 -14.22
C ASP A 125 -10.66 -8.28 -14.51
N ASN A 126 -10.89 -9.18 -13.54
CA ASN A 126 -10.58 -10.61 -13.60
C ASN A 126 -9.18 -10.89 -14.16
N VAL A 127 -8.18 -10.18 -13.65
CA VAL A 127 -6.80 -10.27 -14.15
C VAL A 127 -6.21 -11.63 -13.80
N GLN A 128 -5.68 -12.32 -14.79
CA GLN A 128 -5.01 -13.61 -14.67
C GLN A 128 -3.63 -13.50 -15.31
N GLY A 129 -2.66 -14.25 -14.80
CA GLY A 129 -1.29 -14.26 -15.29
C GLY A 129 -0.35 -13.39 -14.47
N GLU A 130 0.88 -13.86 -14.35
CA GLU A 130 1.88 -13.20 -13.50
C GLU A 130 2.27 -11.82 -14.04
N LYS A 131 2.46 -11.71 -15.36
CA LYS A 131 2.89 -10.47 -15.98
C LYS A 131 1.82 -9.39 -15.81
N GLU A 132 0.58 -9.72 -16.11
CA GLU A 132 -0.56 -8.81 -16.05
C GLU A 132 -0.81 -8.34 -14.62
N ALA A 133 -0.71 -9.23 -13.63
CA ALA A 133 -0.84 -8.85 -12.23
C ALA A 133 0.28 -7.89 -11.78
N LYS A 134 1.53 -8.14 -12.21
CA LYS A 134 2.67 -7.24 -11.93
C LYS A 134 2.48 -5.87 -12.58
N ASP A 135 2.07 -5.84 -13.84
CA ASP A 135 1.80 -4.59 -14.57
C ASP A 135 0.69 -3.77 -13.87
N VAL A 136 -0.39 -4.43 -13.43
CA VAL A 136 -1.45 -3.77 -12.64
C VAL A 136 -0.91 -3.19 -11.33
N HIS A 137 -0.10 -3.94 -10.58
CA HIS A 137 0.42 -3.45 -9.30
C HIS A 137 1.37 -2.26 -9.46
N TYR A 138 2.20 -2.28 -10.51
CA TYR A 138 3.07 -1.16 -10.88
C TYR A 138 2.26 0.08 -11.27
N GLU A 139 1.29 -0.07 -12.17
CA GLU A 139 0.47 1.05 -12.65
C GLU A 139 -0.40 1.68 -11.57
N VAL A 140 -0.92 0.88 -10.65
CA VAL A 140 -1.63 1.39 -9.46
C VAL A 140 -0.65 2.16 -8.58
N GLY A 141 0.53 1.60 -8.30
CA GLY A 141 1.54 2.28 -7.48
C GLY A 141 1.95 3.64 -8.03
N LYS A 142 2.09 3.76 -9.36
CA LYS A 142 2.48 5.02 -10.02
C LYS A 142 1.41 6.11 -9.97
N LYS A 143 0.14 5.73 -9.82
CA LYS A 143 -1.00 6.65 -9.72
C LYS A 143 -1.37 6.98 -8.27
N SER A 144 -0.67 6.35 -7.32
CA SER A 144 -0.88 6.49 -5.88
C SER A 144 0.14 7.43 -5.27
#